data_AF-A0A1F3P164-F1
#
_entry.id   AF-A0A1F3P164-F1
#
_cell.length_a   1.000
_cell.length_b   1.000
_cell.length_c   1.000
_cell.angle_alpha   90.00
_cell.angle_beta   90.00
_cell.angle_gamma   90.00
#
_symmetry.space_group_name_H-M   'P 1'
#
loop_
_entity.id
_entity.type
_entity.pdbx_description
1 polymer ?
#
loop_
_entity_poly.entity_id
_entity_poly.type
_entity_poly.pdbx_seq_one_letter_code
_entity_poly.pdbx_strand_id
1 'polypeptide(L)' 'MDLKIPVMDGLEATREIKKLRPELPVIAETAYASAHDRQRSLDMGCDDFISKPISKELLMGIIRRFI' A
#
# COMPACT_ATOMS: atom_id res chain seq x y z
N MET A 1 2.83 2.64 -1.91
CA MET A 1 2.56 3.70 -0.91
C MET A 1 3.32 3.36 0.34
N ASP A 2 4.36 4.13 0.65
CA ASP A 2 5.06 3.98 1.92
C ASP A 2 4.17 4.52 3.05
N LEU A 3 3.86 3.67 4.03
CA LEU A 3 3.02 4.06 5.16
C LEU A 3 3.73 5.06 6.09
N LYS A 4 5.06 5.10 6.10
CA LYS A 4 5.84 6.03 6.93
C LYS A 4 6.59 7.01 6.05
N ILE A 5 6.01 8.18 5.80
CA ILE A 5 6.68 9.30 5.12
C ILE A 5 6.82 10.51 6.06
N PRO A 6 7.83 11.39 5.89
CA PRO A 6 8.19 12.39 6.91
C PRO A 6 7.18 13.52 7.13
N VAL A 7 6.29 13.77 6.17
CA VAL A 7 5.39 14.95 6.15
C VAL A 7 3.92 14.59 6.34
N MET A 8 3.53 13.38 5.98
CA MET A 8 2.13 12.93 5.94
C MET A 8 2.06 11.44 6.31
N ASP A 9 0.93 10.96 6.81
CA ASP A 9 0.71 9.51 6.93
C ASP A 9 0.44 8.94 5.53
N GLY A 10 1.11 7.87 5.13
CA GLY A 10 0.85 7.23 3.84
C GLY A 10 -0.61 6.78 3.68
N LEU A 11 -1.30 6.50 4.79
CA LEU A 11 -2.73 6.19 4.79
C LEU A 11 -3.59 7.43 4.44
N GLU A 12 -3.24 8.61 4.96
CA GLU A 12 -3.89 9.88 4.60
C GLU A 12 -3.72 10.15 3.11
N ALA A 13 -2.50 9.96 2.60
CA ALA A 13 -2.20 10.09 1.18
C ALA A 13 -3.03 9.13 0.32
N THR A 14 -3.13 7.85 0.71
CA THR A 14 -3.99 6.87 0.02
C THR A 14 -5.44 7.34 -0.04
N ARG A 15 -5.97 7.86 1.07
CA ARG A 15 -7.35 8.35 1.13
C ARG A 15 -7.59 9.50 0.14
N GLU A 16 -6.68 10.47 0.06
CA GLU A 16 -6.81 11.57 -0.91
C GLU A 16 -6.67 11.09 -2.36
N ILE A 17 -5.77 10.14 -2.63
CA ILE A 17 -5.64 9.51 -3.95
C ILE A 17 -6.96 8.83 -4.35
N LYS A 18 -7.54 8.02 -3.46
CA LYS A 18 -8.78 7.28 -3.72
C LYS A 18 -10.01 8.18 -3.89
N LYS A 19 -10.05 9.36 -3.27
CA LYS A 19 -11.09 10.37 -3.56
C LYS A 19 -11.05 10.87 -5.01
N LEU A 20 -9.86 11.05 -5.56
CA LEU A 20 -9.66 11.55 -6.92
C LEU A 20 -9.75 10.44 -7.96
N ARG A 21 -9.27 9.24 -7.61
CA ARG A 21 -9.24 8.05 -8.48
C ARG A 21 -9.57 6.79 -7.67
N PRO A 22 -10.86 6.50 -7.46
CA PRO A 22 -11.29 5.35 -6.65
C PRO A 22 -10.72 4.01 -7.13
N GLU A 23 -10.67 3.84 -8.46
CA GLU A 23 -10.23 2.59 -9.10
C GLU A 23 -8.71 2.49 -9.25
N LEU A 24 -7.92 3.52 -8.90
CA LEU A 24 -6.47 3.45 -9.03
C LEU A 24 -5.91 2.45 -8.01
N PRO A 25 -5.21 1.38 -8.43
CA PRO A 25 -4.63 0.43 -7.49
C PRO A 25 -3.55 1.08 -6.62
N VAL A 26 -3.63 0.87 -5.31
CA VAL A 26 -2.66 1.35 -4.32
C VAL A 26 -2.12 0.16 -3.53
N ILE A 27 -0.83 -0.13 -3.73
CA ILE A 27 -0.11 -1.17 -3.00
C ILE A 27 0.62 -0.50 -1.83
N ALA A 28 0.30 -0.84 -0.59
CA ALA A 28 1.02 -0.38 0.59
C ALA A 28 2.40 -1.06 0.69
N GLU A 29 3.41 -0.32 1.12
CA GLU A 29 4.71 -0.85 1.51
C GLU A 29 5.08 -0.39 2.92
N THR A 30 5.72 -1.26 3.72
CA THR A 30 6.15 -0.91 5.09
C THR A 30 7.28 -1.82 5.56
N ALA A 31 8.07 -1.33 6.52
CA ALA A 31 9.06 -2.12 7.23
C ALA A 31 8.44 -3.06 8.29
N TYR A 32 7.18 -2.84 8.67
CA TYR A 32 6.49 -3.61 9.71
C TYR A 32 5.48 -4.55 9.06
N ALA A 33 5.78 -5.85 9.04
CA ALA A 33 4.95 -6.88 8.40
C ALA A 33 3.96 -7.53 9.37
N SER A 34 3.51 -6.81 10.40
CA SER A 34 2.55 -7.40 11.34
C SER A 34 1.19 -7.57 10.65
N ALA A 35 0.43 -8.59 11.08
CA ALA A 35 -0.93 -8.81 10.58
C ALA A 35 -1.84 -7.59 10.81
N HIS A 36 -1.59 -6.84 11.90
CA HIS A 36 -2.30 -5.61 12.22
C HIS A 36 -2.00 -4.49 11.22
N ASP A 37 -0.74 -4.28 10.85
CA ASP A 37 -0.35 -3.25 9.87
C ASP A 37 -0.92 -3.57 8.48
N ARG A 38 -0.92 -4.85 8.11
CA ARG A 38 -1.58 -5.31 6.89
C ARG A 38 -3.07 -4.98 6.92
N GLN A 39 -3.78 -5.38 7.97
CA GLN A 39 -5.23 -5.14 8.05
C GLN A 39 -5.55 -3.65 8.01
N ARG A 40 -4.83 -2.84 8.79
CA ARG A 40 -5.01 -1.38 8.82
C ARG A 40 -4.77 -0.74 7.44
N SER A 41 -3.81 -1.23 6.67
CA SER A 41 -3.56 -0.70 5.32
C SER A 41 -4.71 -1.01 4.36
N LEU A 42 -5.30 -2.20 4.45
CA LEU A 42 -6.44 -2.60 3.62
C LEU A 42 -7.71 -1.83 4.00
N ASP A 43 -7.97 -1.67 5.30
CA ASP A 43 -9.14 -0.94 5.82
C ASP A 43 -9.16 0.54 5.36
N MET A 44 -8.00 1.11 5.07
CA MET A 44 -7.83 2.49 4.63
C MET A 44 -7.86 2.66 3.10
N GLY A 45 -8.14 1.58 2.36
CA GLY A 45 -8.31 1.61 0.91
C GLY A 45 -7.05 1.30 0.10
N CYS A 46 -6.02 0.70 0.70
CA CYS A 46 -5.01 0.01 -0.10
C CYS A 46 -5.58 -1.30 -0.64
N ASP A 47 -5.26 -1.62 -1.89
CA ASP A 47 -5.73 -2.83 -2.56
C ASP A 47 -4.81 -4.02 -2.31
N ASP A 48 -3.55 -3.75 -1.94
CA ASP A 48 -2.59 -4.78 -1.61
C ASP A 48 -1.47 -4.26 -0.69
N PHE A 49 -0.57 -5.16 -0.29
CA PHE A 49 0.48 -4.89 0.67
C PHE A 49 1.77 -5.65 0.33
N ILE A 50 2.93 -5.02 0.57
CA ILE A 50 4.24 -5.65 0.49
C ILE A 50 5.17 -5.19 1.61
N SER A 51 5.86 -6.14 2.26
CA SER A 51 6.83 -5.82 3.31
C SER A 51 8.21 -5.52 2.74
N LYS A 52 8.93 -4.58 3.35
CA LYS A 52 10.35 -4.32 3.08
C LYS A 52 11.24 -5.36 3.80
N PRO A 53 12.39 -5.76 3.23
CA PRO A 53 12.90 -5.37 1.90
C PRO A 53 12.08 -6.00 0.76
N ILE A 54 11.85 -5.22 -0.31
CA ILE A 54 10.99 -5.64 -1.43
C ILE A 54 11.75 -6.56 -2.38
N SER A 55 11.25 -7.79 -2.56
CA SER A 55 11.67 -8.65 -3.68
C SER A 55 11.02 -8.18 -4.98
N LYS A 56 11.82 -8.14 -6.05
CA LYS A 56 11.35 -7.80 -7.39
C LYS A 56 10.33 -8.81 -7.89
N GLU A 57 10.58 -10.10 -7.66
CA GLU A 57 9.69 -11.20 -8.06
C GLU A 57 8.32 -11.05 -7.40
N LEU A 58 8.32 -10.78 -6.09
CA LEU A 58 7.09 -10.55 -5.34
C LEU A 58 6.35 -9.32 -5.87
N LEU A 59 7.03 -8.18 -6.00
CA LEU A 59 6.42 -6.93 -6.50
C LEU A 59 5.81 -7.12 -7.90
N MET A 60 6.53 -7.76 -8.81
CA MET A 60 6.01 -8.05 -10.16
C MET A 60 4.79 -8.97 -10.12
N GLY A 61 4.76 -9.94 -9.20
CA GLY A 61 3.60 -10.78 -8.96
C GLY A 61 2.37 -9.99 -8.50
N ILE A 62 2.56 -9.01 -7.61
CA ILE A 62 1.48 -8.12 -7.17
C ILE A 62 0.99 -7.24 -8.31
N ILE A 63 1.89 -6.56 -9.01
CA ILE A 63 1.54 -5.63 -10.10
C ILE A 63 0.71 -6.35 -11.16
N ARG A 64 1.08 -7.57 -11.55
CA ARG A 64 0.33 -8.40 -12.51
C ARG A 64 -1.11 -8.72 -12.11
N ARG A 65 -1.52 -8.51 -10.86
CA ARG A 65 -2.92 -8.66 -10.44
C ARG A 65 -3.79 -7.47 -10.85
N PHE A 66 -3.18 -6.34 -11.22
CA PHE A 66 -3.83 -5.05 -11.43
C PHE A 66 -3.65 -4.47 -12.85
N ILE A 67 -2.99 -5.20 -13.75
CA ILE A 67 -2.82 -4.91 -15.19
C ILE A 67 -3.32 -6.11 -15.99
#